data_AF-A0A7X1GHL1-F1
#
_entry.id   AF-A0A7X1GHL1-F1
#
_cell.length_a   1.000
_cell.length_b   1.000
_cell.length_c   1.000
_cell.angle_alpha   90.00
_cell.angle_beta   90.00
_cell.angle_gamma   90.00
#
_symmetry.space_group_name_H-M   'P 1'
#
loop_
_entity.id
_entity.type
_entity.pdbx_description
1 polymer ?
#
loop_
_entity_poly.entity_id
_entity_poly.type
_entity_poly.pdbx_seq_one_letter_code
_entity_poly.pdbx_strand_id
1 'polypeptide(L)'
;MTLGDFNWSIRRYLRSRIGSAPSREDTFDLLATLLGYQSFQCLASDAVIVRLHGADQTYIDDVIALRQSPFPIEHAAMRHKAIGAEGGAGATAQALADYADARVLVAIPHSILVDPDSYPDLDAPFETLRENAGVLALHCALQEDWKLRDLPIQMLESEFINKPELAVPLYHIYNAILDCCHEDSPYRVHICEKTAFYKQAAASNGHALYTRTSQGQLQTISNGSGRPL
;
A
#
# COMPACT_ATOMS: atom_id res chain seq x y z
N MET A 1 -3.86 -1.67 11.22
CA MET A 1 -2.43 -1.30 11.38
C MET A 1 -2.26 -0.10 10.49
N THR A 2 -2.37 1.05 11.13
CA THR A 2 -2.16 2.32 10.46
C THR A 2 -0.69 2.47 10.05
N LEU A 3 -0.39 3.44 9.18
CA LEU A 3 0.98 3.88 8.94
C LEU A 3 1.71 4.21 10.26
N GLY A 4 1.01 4.79 11.24
CA GLY A 4 1.55 5.07 12.57
C GLY A 4 1.96 3.79 13.32
N ASP A 5 1.09 2.79 13.35
CA ASP A 5 1.34 1.50 14.00
C ASP A 5 2.48 0.74 13.31
N PHE A 6 2.53 0.79 11.98
CA PHE A 6 3.57 0.18 11.18
C PHE A 6 4.94 0.80 11.51
N ASN A 7 5.04 2.12 11.49
CA ASN A 7 6.25 2.85 11.88
C ASN A 7 6.69 2.51 13.30
N TRP A 8 5.75 2.52 14.25
CA TRP A 8 6.02 2.19 15.64
C TRP A 8 6.58 0.77 15.78
N SER A 9 6.03 -0.20 15.03
CA SER A 9 6.51 -1.58 15.06
C SER A 9 7.95 -1.72 14.58
N ILE A 10 8.34 -0.97 13.54
CA ILE A 10 9.73 -0.94 13.03
C ILE A 10 10.65 -0.32 14.08
N ARG A 11 10.29 0.84 14.62
CA ARG A 11 11.11 1.54 15.62
C ARG A 11 11.29 0.73 16.90
N ARG A 12 10.24 0.02 17.35
CA ARG A 12 10.32 -0.92 18.47
C ARG A 12 11.30 -2.05 18.18
N TYR A 13 11.26 -2.61 16.97
CA TYR A 13 12.20 -3.65 16.54
C TYR A 13 13.64 -3.13 16.48
N LEU A 14 13.88 -1.95 15.90
CA LEU A 14 15.22 -1.36 15.84
C LEU A 14 15.77 -1.13 17.24
N ARG A 15 14.97 -0.55 18.14
CA ARG A 15 15.39 -0.31 19.52
C ARG A 15 15.74 -1.62 20.25
N SER A 16 14.95 -2.68 20.07
CA SER A 16 15.25 -3.97 20.71
C SER A 16 16.48 -4.65 20.11
N ARG A 17 16.78 -4.43 18.82
CA ARG A 17 17.83 -5.16 18.12
C ARG A 17 19.19 -4.48 18.13
N ILE A 18 19.22 -3.15 18.03
CA ILE A 18 20.45 -2.37 17.91
C ILE A 18 20.55 -1.23 18.94
N GLY A 19 19.60 -1.12 19.87
CA GLY A 19 19.62 -0.13 20.95
C GLY A 19 19.28 1.30 20.55
N SER A 20 19.13 1.59 19.26
CA SER A 20 18.75 2.90 18.72
C SER A 20 17.46 2.82 17.91
N ALA A 21 16.73 3.92 17.81
CA ALA A 21 15.58 4.02 16.91
C ALA A 21 15.54 5.42 16.27
N PRO A 22 15.72 5.53 14.94
CA PRO A 22 15.56 6.79 14.23
C PRO A 22 14.21 7.46 14.50
N SER A 23 14.07 8.72 14.11
CA SER A 23 12.78 9.42 14.19
C SER A 23 11.72 8.71 13.33
N ARG A 24 10.45 9.10 13.49
CA ARG A 24 9.36 8.55 12.68
C ARG A 24 9.62 8.77 11.19
N GLU A 25 10.03 9.99 10.83
CA GLU A 25 10.28 10.41 9.45
C GLU A 25 11.48 9.66 8.87
N ASP A 26 12.61 9.65 9.59
CA ASP A 26 13.82 8.94 9.17
C ASP A 26 13.56 7.44 8.98
N THR A 27 12.79 6.83 9.88
CA THR A 27 12.48 5.39 9.76
C THR A 27 11.79 5.07 8.44
N PHE A 28 10.84 5.93 8.03
CA PHE A 28 10.16 5.76 6.76
C PHE A 28 11.03 6.05 5.56
N ASP A 29 11.86 7.09 5.62
CA ASP A 29 12.81 7.41 4.55
C ASP A 29 13.84 6.30 4.33
N LEU A 30 14.32 5.70 5.42
CA LEU A 30 15.23 4.57 5.37
C LEU A 30 14.55 3.30 4.85
N LEU A 31 13.31 3.03 5.27
CA LEU A 31 12.53 1.91 4.73
C LEU A 31 12.27 2.10 3.23
N ALA A 32 11.93 3.30 2.80
CA ALA A 32 11.70 3.60 1.39
C ALA A 32 12.96 3.39 0.56
N THR A 33 14.11 3.86 1.07
CA THR A 33 15.43 3.62 0.45
C THR A 33 15.74 2.13 0.35
N LEU A 34 15.46 1.39 1.41
CA LEU A 34 15.60 -0.07 1.42
C LEU A 34 14.66 -0.73 0.41
N LEU A 35 13.50 -0.16 0.12
CA LEU A 35 12.56 -0.66 -0.88
C LEU A 35 12.84 -0.15 -2.30
N GLY A 36 13.95 0.57 -2.51
CA GLY A 36 14.38 1.05 -3.84
C GLY A 36 13.92 2.46 -4.20
N TYR A 37 13.35 3.23 -3.27
CA TYR A 37 12.83 4.57 -3.49
C TYR A 37 13.71 5.64 -2.83
N GLN A 38 13.80 6.83 -3.43
CA GLN A 38 14.68 7.89 -2.91
C GLN A 38 14.24 8.46 -1.54
N SER A 39 12.95 8.44 -1.27
CA SER A 39 12.34 8.94 -0.04
C SER A 39 10.99 8.25 0.19
N PHE A 40 10.42 8.41 1.39
CA PHE A 40 9.08 7.90 1.66
C PHE A 40 8.01 8.61 0.83
N GLN A 41 8.21 9.89 0.49
CA GLN A 41 7.29 10.62 -0.38
C GLN A 41 7.26 9.99 -1.78
N CYS A 42 8.42 9.69 -2.37
CA CYS A 42 8.49 9.02 -3.67
C CYS A 42 7.80 7.65 -3.60
N LEU A 43 8.06 6.88 -2.53
CA LEU A 43 7.42 5.59 -2.35
C LEU A 43 5.91 5.73 -2.26
N ALA A 44 5.39 6.61 -1.40
CA ALA A 44 3.96 6.78 -1.19
C ALA A 44 3.22 7.27 -2.44
N SER A 45 3.89 8.06 -3.30
CA SER A 45 3.32 8.48 -4.58
C SER A 45 3.34 7.39 -5.63
N ASP A 46 4.35 6.53 -5.66
CA ASP A 46 4.56 5.60 -6.78
C ASP A 46 4.30 4.13 -6.48
N ALA A 47 4.10 3.77 -5.21
CA ALA A 47 3.92 2.39 -4.79
C ALA A 47 3.17 2.24 -3.46
N VAL A 48 2.74 1.01 -3.22
CA VAL A 48 2.14 0.58 -1.97
C VAL A 48 3.03 -0.45 -1.28
N ILE A 49 3.17 -0.34 0.04
CA ILE A 49 3.86 -1.37 0.83
C ILE A 49 2.86 -2.48 1.16
N VAL A 50 3.22 -3.70 0.77
CA VAL A 50 2.52 -4.91 1.17
C VAL A 50 3.40 -5.78 2.05
N ARG A 51 2.74 -6.57 2.88
CA ARG A 51 3.33 -7.67 3.64
C ARG A 51 2.77 -8.98 3.07
N LEU A 52 3.65 -9.93 2.78
CA LEU A 52 3.29 -11.21 2.16
C LEU A 52 3.60 -12.39 3.10
N HIS A 53 3.69 -12.13 4.40
CA HIS A 53 4.10 -13.16 5.35
C HIS A 53 2.97 -14.16 5.58
N GLY A 54 3.19 -15.41 5.18
CA GLY A 54 2.19 -16.47 5.28
C GLY A 54 1.34 -16.64 4.02
N ALA A 55 1.64 -15.90 2.95
CA ALA A 55 1.18 -16.23 1.60
C ALA A 55 1.87 -17.51 1.09
N ASP A 56 1.29 -18.13 0.05
CA ASP A 56 1.93 -19.27 -0.64
C ASP A 56 3.29 -18.85 -1.22
N GLN A 57 4.30 -19.72 -1.07
CA GLN A 57 5.67 -19.40 -1.50
C GLN A 57 5.75 -19.11 -3.01
N THR A 58 4.93 -19.76 -3.82
CA THR A 58 4.88 -19.53 -5.28
C THR A 58 4.48 -18.08 -5.58
N TYR A 59 3.47 -17.58 -4.86
CA TYR A 59 3.01 -16.20 -4.99
C TYR A 59 4.02 -15.21 -4.42
N ILE A 60 4.70 -15.57 -3.33
CA ILE A 60 5.79 -14.77 -2.78
C ILE A 60 6.91 -14.64 -3.82
N ASP A 61 7.29 -15.73 -4.49
CA ASP A 61 8.37 -15.72 -5.48
C ASP A 61 8.01 -14.88 -6.72
N ASP A 62 6.78 -14.98 -7.23
CA ASP A 62 6.28 -14.17 -8.35
C ASP A 62 6.27 -12.67 -8.01
N VAL A 63 5.90 -12.31 -6.78
CA VAL A 63 5.85 -10.91 -6.33
C VAL A 63 7.24 -10.40 -5.93
N ILE A 64 8.12 -11.25 -5.39
CA ILE A 64 9.52 -10.94 -5.17
C ILE A 64 10.25 -10.78 -6.51
N ALA A 65 9.85 -11.49 -7.58
CA ALA A 65 10.40 -11.25 -8.91
C ALA A 65 10.11 -9.82 -9.42
N LEU A 66 9.06 -9.16 -8.91
CA LEU A 66 8.84 -7.72 -9.14
C LEU A 66 9.85 -6.84 -8.40
N ARG A 67 10.50 -7.34 -7.35
CA ARG A 67 11.61 -6.64 -6.69
C ARG A 67 12.85 -6.75 -7.58
N GLN A 68 13.24 -5.63 -8.16
CA GLN A 68 14.39 -5.53 -9.07
C GLN A 68 15.74 -5.92 -8.44
N SER A 69 15.85 -6.09 -7.11
CA SER A 69 17.08 -6.49 -6.42
C SER A 69 16.81 -6.94 -4.97
N PRO A 70 17.68 -7.78 -4.35
CA PRO A 70 17.77 -7.87 -2.89
C PRO A 70 17.93 -6.46 -2.29
N PHE A 71 17.46 -6.27 -1.06
CA PHE A 71 17.42 -4.95 -0.41
C PHE A 71 18.78 -4.23 -0.53
N PRO A 72 18.85 -3.01 -1.08
CA PRO A 72 20.09 -2.25 -1.20
C PRO A 72 20.52 -1.68 0.17
N ILE A 73 21.03 -2.54 1.03
CA ILE A 73 21.46 -2.22 2.40
C ILE A 73 22.47 -1.07 2.40
N GLU A 74 23.40 -1.06 1.44
CA GLU A 74 24.39 0.01 1.27
C GLU A 74 23.72 1.36 0.99
N HIS A 75 22.67 1.40 0.16
CA HIS A 75 21.94 2.64 -0.13
C HIS A 75 21.20 3.14 1.12
N ALA A 76 20.55 2.26 1.86
CA ALA A 76 19.89 2.63 3.13
C ALA A 76 20.91 3.15 4.16
N ALA A 77 22.11 2.55 4.23
CA ALA A 77 23.19 3.03 5.10
C ALA A 77 23.76 4.39 4.66
N MET A 78 23.89 4.62 3.34
CA MET A 78 24.28 5.92 2.81
C MET A 78 23.23 6.99 3.10
N ARG A 79 21.94 6.68 2.91
CA ARG A 79 20.83 7.58 3.25
C ARG A 79 20.82 7.90 4.73
N HIS A 80 21.01 6.91 5.60
CA HIS A 80 21.10 7.10 7.06
C HIS A 80 22.16 8.15 7.43
N LYS A 81 23.37 8.03 6.86
CA LYS A 81 24.42 9.02 7.05
C LYS A 81 24.03 10.40 6.50
N ALA A 82 23.41 10.44 5.33
CA ALA A 82 23.04 11.69 4.66
C ALA A 82 21.98 12.49 5.43
N ILE A 83 21.00 11.81 6.05
CA ILE A 83 19.95 12.46 6.84
C ILE A 83 20.33 12.65 8.32
N GLY A 84 21.50 12.15 8.75
CA GLY A 84 21.99 12.28 10.12
C GLY A 84 21.12 11.56 11.15
N ALA A 85 20.51 10.43 10.77
CA ALA A 85 19.61 9.68 11.64
C ALA A 85 20.33 9.07 12.86
N GLU A 86 19.59 8.84 13.94
CA GLU A 86 20.12 8.21 15.16
C GLU A 86 20.64 6.78 14.90
N GLY A 87 21.72 6.39 15.58
CA GLY A 87 22.27 5.04 15.57
C GLY A 87 23.40 4.81 14.55
N GLY A 88 23.88 3.58 14.47
CA GLY A 88 24.93 3.19 13.52
C GLY A 88 24.36 2.86 12.15
N ALA A 89 24.75 3.60 11.10
CA ALA A 89 24.18 3.47 9.75
C ALA A 89 24.10 2.03 9.21
N GLY A 90 25.20 1.27 9.29
CA GLY A 90 25.24 -0.11 8.81
C GLY A 90 24.36 -1.05 9.64
N ALA A 91 24.37 -0.89 10.98
CA ALA A 91 23.55 -1.71 11.86
C ALA A 91 22.05 -1.41 11.69
N THR A 92 21.67 -0.14 11.51
CA THR A 92 20.29 0.27 11.24
C THR A 92 19.80 -0.26 9.89
N ALA A 93 20.60 -0.11 8.83
CA ALA A 93 20.24 -0.60 7.50
C ALA A 93 20.10 -2.13 7.47
N GLN A 94 21.02 -2.86 8.10
CA GLN A 94 20.91 -4.32 8.22
C GLN A 94 19.69 -4.74 9.04
N ALA A 95 19.44 -4.11 10.19
CA ALA A 95 18.27 -4.45 11.00
C ALA A 95 16.95 -4.12 10.28
N LEU A 96 16.91 -3.06 9.47
CA LEU A 96 15.75 -2.78 8.61
C LEU A 96 15.58 -3.84 7.53
N ALA A 97 16.67 -4.31 6.92
CA ALA A 97 16.64 -5.42 5.97
C ALA A 97 16.12 -6.71 6.61
N ASP A 98 16.64 -7.08 7.78
CA ASP A 98 16.19 -8.24 8.54
C ASP A 98 14.69 -8.14 8.91
N TYR A 99 14.24 -6.94 9.32
CA TYR A 99 12.83 -6.68 9.62
C TYR A 99 11.95 -6.87 8.39
N ALA A 100 12.38 -6.34 7.24
CA ALA A 100 11.66 -6.38 5.98
C ALA A 100 11.63 -7.79 5.38
N ASP A 101 12.74 -8.51 5.46
CA ASP A 101 12.87 -9.90 5.02
C ASP A 101 11.98 -10.84 5.84
N ALA A 102 12.04 -10.76 7.17
CA ALA A 102 11.21 -11.57 8.06
C ALA A 102 9.68 -11.40 7.83
N ARG A 103 9.29 -10.29 7.22
CA ARG A 103 7.89 -9.97 6.91
C ARG A 103 7.57 -10.07 5.42
N VAL A 104 8.56 -10.39 4.58
CA VAL A 104 8.41 -10.42 3.13
C VAL A 104 7.79 -9.10 2.65
N LEU A 105 8.36 -7.97 3.09
CA LEU A 105 7.89 -6.65 2.68
C LEU A 105 8.26 -6.39 1.22
N VAL A 106 7.27 -5.93 0.47
CA VAL A 106 7.40 -5.58 -0.94
C VAL A 106 6.76 -4.22 -1.18
N ALA A 107 7.39 -3.40 -2.01
CA ALA A 107 6.75 -2.21 -2.58
C ALA A 107 6.23 -2.58 -3.98
N ILE A 108 4.92 -2.48 -4.18
CA ILE A 108 4.31 -2.74 -5.48
C ILE A 108 4.08 -1.40 -6.17
N PRO A 109 4.69 -1.14 -7.34
CA PRO A 109 4.44 0.05 -8.11
C PRO A 109 2.97 0.21 -8.48
N HIS A 110 2.44 1.42 -8.36
CA HIS A 110 1.09 1.76 -8.80
C HIS A 110 0.88 1.41 -10.27
N SER A 111 1.89 1.56 -11.12
CA SER A 111 1.82 1.20 -12.54
C SER A 111 1.49 -0.26 -12.80
N ILE A 112 1.86 -1.18 -11.90
CA ILE A 112 1.50 -2.60 -11.99
C ILE A 112 0.04 -2.80 -11.51
N LEU A 113 -0.39 -2.02 -10.53
CA LEU A 113 -1.74 -2.08 -9.94
C LEU A 113 -2.83 -1.40 -10.76
N VAL A 114 -2.47 -0.62 -11.77
CA VAL A 114 -3.44 0.07 -12.64
C VAL A 114 -3.29 -0.34 -14.10
N ASP A 115 -2.45 -1.33 -14.37
CA ASP A 115 -2.25 -1.84 -15.72
C ASP A 115 -3.61 -2.34 -16.25
N PRO A 116 -4.14 -1.76 -17.35
CA PRO A 116 -5.45 -2.13 -17.90
C PRO A 116 -5.58 -3.61 -18.23
N ASP A 117 -4.48 -4.28 -18.59
CA ASP A 117 -4.48 -5.71 -18.88
C ASP A 117 -4.70 -6.56 -17.62
N SER A 118 -4.50 -5.96 -16.44
CA SER A 118 -4.75 -6.58 -15.13
C SER A 118 -6.22 -6.59 -14.75
N TYR A 119 -7.03 -5.74 -15.37
CA TYR A 119 -8.46 -5.56 -15.08
C TYR A 119 -9.28 -5.49 -16.38
N PRO A 120 -9.31 -6.58 -17.16
CA PRO A 120 -10.00 -6.59 -18.45
C PRO A 120 -11.53 -6.42 -18.32
N ASP A 121 -12.08 -6.76 -17.15
CA ASP A 121 -13.45 -6.50 -16.75
C ASP A 121 -13.46 -6.05 -15.28
N LEU A 122 -14.14 -4.93 -15.00
CA LEU A 122 -14.25 -4.36 -13.67
C LEU A 122 -14.99 -5.31 -12.72
N ASP A 123 -15.99 -6.04 -13.21
CA ASP A 123 -16.79 -6.95 -12.38
C ASP A 123 -16.24 -8.40 -12.40
N ALA A 124 -15.02 -8.60 -12.91
CA ALA A 124 -14.36 -9.90 -12.93
C ALA A 124 -14.10 -10.42 -11.51
N PRO A 125 -14.38 -11.72 -11.23
CA PRO A 125 -14.09 -12.31 -9.94
C PRO A 125 -12.57 -12.41 -9.72
N PHE A 126 -12.12 -12.34 -8.46
CA PHE A 126 -10.70 -12.32 -8.12
C PHE A 126 -9.92 -13.51 -8.72
N GLU A 127 -10.52 -14.70 -8.80
CA GLU A 127 -9.91 -15.90 -9.37
C GLU A 127 -9.45 -15.73 -10.82
N THR A 128 -10.06 -14.79 -11.55
CA THR A 128 -9.69 -14.45 -12.93
C THR A 128 -8.63 -13.35 -13.01
N LEU A 129 -8.43 -12.59 -11.94
CA LEU A 129 -7.46 -11.49 -11.84
C LEU A 129 -6.15 -11.92 -11.18
N ARG A 130 -6.14 -13.08 -10.49
CA ARG A 130 -4.99 -13.60 -9.72
C ARG A 130 -3.73 -13.89 -10.55
N GLU A 131 -3.84 -13.94 -11.88
CA GLU A 131 -2.68 -14.09 -12.78
C GLU A 131 -1.83 -12.80 -12.83
N ASN A 132 -2.39 -11.66 -12.42
CA ASN A 132 -1.63 -10.44 -12.24
C ASN A 132 -0.93 -10.44 -10.87
N ALA A 133 0.41 -10.37 -10.87
CA ALA A 133 1.21 -10.40 -9.66
C ALA A 133 0.91 -9.24 -8.68
N GLY A 134 0.54 -8.05 -9.18
CA GLY A 134 0.14 -6.92 -8.33
C GLY A 134 -1.20 -7.14 -7.63
N VAL A 135 -2.20 -7.64 -8.36
CA VAL A 135 -3.52 -8.02 -7.83
C VAL A 135 -3.40 -9.15 -6.81
N LEU A 136 -2.60 -10.16 -7.14
CA LEU A 136 -2.31 -11.29 -6.27
C LEU A 136 -1.63 -10.84 -4.97
N ALA A 137 -0.62 -9.96 -5.06
CA ALA A 137 0.08 -9.45 -3.89
C ALA A 137 -0.82 -8.63 -2.96
N LEU A 138 -1.70 -7.79 -3.53
CA LEU A 138 -2.71 -7.08 -2.76
C LEU A 138 -3.64 -8.07 -2.06
N HIS A 139 -4.14 -9.08 -2.76
CA HIS A 139 -5.01 -10.09 -2.16
C HIS A 139 -4.31 -10.92 -1.07
N CYS A 140 -3.05 -11.33 -1.27
CA CYS A 140 -2.26 -11.97 -0.24
C CYS A 140 -2.14 -11.09 1.02
N ALA A 141 -1.88 -9.79 0.86
CA ALA A 141 -1.86 -8.85 1.97
C ALA A 141 -3.23 -8.71 2.65
N LEU A 142 -4.33 -8.86 1.89
CA LEU A 142 -5.70 -8.87 2.38
C LEU A 142 -6.12 -10.19 3.03
N GLN A 143 -5.35 -11.27 2.95
CA GLN A 143 -5.66 -12.52 3.65
C GLN A 143 -5.03 -12.59 5.05
N GLU A 144 -4.03 -11.75 5.36
CA GLU A 144 -3.45 -11.64 6.70
C GLU A 144 -4.47 -11.15 7.75
N ASP A 145 -4.10 -11.11 9.04
CA ASP A 145 -4.93 -10.52 10.12
C ASP A 145 -5.54 -9.18 9.65
N TRP A 146 -6.83 -8.94 9.91
CA TRP A 146 -7.55 -7.72 9.51
C TRP A 146 -6.80 -6.43 9.84
N LYS A 147 -6.02 -6.43 10.93
CA LYS A 147 -5.17 -5.29 11.29
C LYS A 147 -4.07 -5.03 10.26
N LEU A 148 -3.52 -6.03 9.58
CA LEU A 148 -2.39 -5.84 8.67
C LEU A 148 -2.82 -5.38 7.26
N ARG A 149 -4.12 -5.55 6.94
CA ARG A 149 -4.75 -5.16 5.67
C ARG A 149 -4.87 -3.65 5.48
N ASP A 150 -4.88 -2.88 6.58
CA ASP A 150 -5.12 -1.43 6.54
C ASP A 150 -3.98 -0.63 5.89
N LEU A 151 -2.74 -1.10 5.99
CA LEU A 151 -1.57 -0.36 5.49
C LEU A 151 -1.65 -0.11 3.97
N PRO A 152 -1.80 -1.15 3.13
CA PRO A 152 -1.87 -0.94 1.69
C PRO A 152 -3.10 -0.11 1.29
N ILE A 153 -4.24 -0.32 1.95
CA ILE A 153 -5.47 0.46 1.72
C ILE A 153 -5.22 1.94 2.01
N GLN A 154 -4.70 2.28 3.19
CA GLN A 154 -4.45 3.68 3.57
C GLN A 154 -3.50 4.40 2.61
N MET A 155 -2.47 3.71 2.13
CA MET A 155 -1.53 4.28 1.15
C MET A 155 -2.23 4.56 -0.19
N LEU A 156 -2.98 3.59 -0.71
CA LEU A 156 -3.73 3.75 -1.96
C LEU A 156 -4.82 4.83 -1.85
N GLU A 157 -5.58 4.86 -0.76
CA GLU A 157 -6.59 5.88 -0.52
C GLU A 157 -5.99 7.30 -0.41
N SER A 158 -4.80 7.40 0.19
CA SER A 158 -4.10 8.69 0.31
C SER A 158 -3.64 9.22 -1.05
N GLU A 159 -3.21 8.33 -1.94
CA GLU A 159 -2.70 8.71 -3.26
C GLU A 159 -3.79 8.80 -4.34
N PHE A 160 -4.96 8.19 -4.12
CA PHE A 160 -6.11 8.22 -5.03
C PHE A 160 -6.49 9.64 -5.49
N ILE A 161 -6.32 10.65 -4.64
CA ILE A 161 -6.58 12.06 -4.99
C ILE A 161 -5.69 12.53 -6.15
N ASN A 162 -4.44 12.08 -6.18
CA ASN A 162 -3.45 12.44 -7.20
C ASN A 162 -3.48 11.47 -8.38
N LYS A 163 -3.85 10.21 -8.14
CA LYS A 163 -3.91 9.11 -9.11
C LYS A 163 -5.30 8.47 -9.10
N PRO A 164 -6.31 9.09 -9.74
CA PRO A 164 -7.68 8.58 -9.76
C PRO A 164 -7.84 7.17 -10.35
N GLU A 165 -6.88 6.74 -11.19
CA GLU A 165 -6.78 5.37 -11.72
C GLU A 165 -6.69 4.31 -10.61
N LEU A 166 -6.25 4.68 -9.40
CA LEU A 166 -6.25 3.80 -8.22
C LEU A 166 -7.66 3.40 -7.76
N ALA A 167 -8.72 4.01 -8.30
CA ALA A 167 -10.09 3.58 -8.04
C ALA A 167 -10.33 2.11 -8.39
N VAL A 168 -9.72 1.61 -9.48
CA VAL A 168 -9.87 0.22 -9.93
C VAL A 168 -9.31 -0.75 -8.88
N PRO A 169 -8.02 -0.70 -8.50
CA PRO A 169 -7.50 -1.60 -7.47
C PRO A 169 -8.21 -1.41 -6.12
N LEU A 170 -8.58 -0.19 -5.72
CA LEU A 170 -9.33 0.06 -4.48
C LEU A 170 -10.71 -0.61 -4.50
N TYR A 171 -11.44 -0.53 -5.63
CA TYR A 171 -12.71 -1.23 -5.77
C TYR A 171 -12.56 -2.73 -5.56
N HIS A 172 -11.61 -3.37 -6.24
CA HIS A 172 -11.39 -4.81 -6.11
C HIS A 172 -10.97 -5.22 -4.70
N ILE A 173 -10.15 -4.42 -4.02
CA ILE A 173 -9.79 -4.64 -2.61
C ILE A 173 -11.05 -4.64 -1.74
N TYR A 174 -11.88 -3.59 -1.84
CA TYR A 174 -13.08 -3.47 -1.02
C TYR A 174 -14.13 -4.54 -1.33
N ASN A 175 -14.27 -4.91 -2.61
CA ASN A 175 -15.16 -5.99 -3.02
C ASN A 175 -14.71 -7.34 -2.43
N ALA A 176 -13.41 -7.66 -2.50
CA ALA A 176 -12.87 -8.88 -1.88
C ALA A 176 -13.04 -8.90 -0.36
N ILE A 177 -12.90 -7.75 0.31
CA ILE A 177 -13.18 -7.62 1.74
C ILE A 177 -14.66 -7.88 2.04
N LEU A 178 -15.59 -7.35 1.22
CA LEU A 178 -17.02 -7.59 1.37
C LEU A 178 -17.38 -9.07 1.27
N ASP A 179 -16.78 -9.80 0.33
CA ASP A 179 -17.02 -11.23 0.14
C ASP A 179 -16.60 -12.05 1.37
N CYS A 180 -15.60 -11.57 2.10
CA CYS A 180 -15.10 -12.21 3.32
C CYS A 180 -15.77 -11.67 4.61
N CYS A 181 -16.59 -10.62 4.52
CA CYS A 181 -17.14 -9.93 5.68
C CYS A 181 -18.50 -10.53 6.07
N HIS A 182 -18.61 -11.04 7.30
CA HIS A 182 -19.89 -11.53 7.84
C HIS A 182 -20.99 -10.46 7.76
N GLU A 183 -22.21 -10.88 7.44
CA GLU A 183 -23.36 -9.98 7.28
C GLU A 183 -23.63 -9.14 8.53
N ASP A 184 -23.38 -9.70 9.71
CA ASP A 184 -23.59 -9.05 11.01
C ASP A 184 -22.42 -8.16 11.45
N SER A 185 -21.39 -7.99 10.62
CA SER A 185 -20.24 -7.16 10.97
C SER A 185 -20.66 -5.69 11.11
N PRO A 186 -20.33 -5.01 12.22
CA PRO A 186 -20.66 -3.59 12.40
C PRO A 186 -19.95 -2.68 11.39
N TYR A 187 -18.92 -3.19 10.70
CA TYR A 187 -18.16 -2.48 9.69
C TYR A 187 -18.71 -2.69 8.27
N ARG A 188 -19.65 -3.62 8.07
CA ARG A 188 -20.15 -4.00 6.73
C ARG A 188 -20.73 -2.82 5.97
N VAL A 189 -21.57 -2.01 6.61
CA VAL A 189 -22.17 -0.81 5.99
C VAL A 189 -21.10 0.11 5.42
N HIS A 190 -20.05 0.38 6.18
CA HIS A 190 -18.95 1.24 5.74
C HIS A 190 -18.18 0.64 4.55
N ILE A 191 -17.92 -0.66 4.57
CA ILE A 191 -17.25 -1.35 3.47
C ILE A 191 -18.13 -1.33 2.21
N CYS A 192 -19.46 -1.47 2.34
CA CYS A 192 -20.40 -1.35 1.22
C CYS A 192 -20.36 0.06 0.61
N GLU A 193 -20.39 1.10 1.43
CA GLU A 193 -20.28 2.50 0.98
C GLU A 193 -18.97 2.75 0.23
N LYS A 194 -17.84 2.28 0.77
CA LYS A 194 -16.52 2.37 0.14
C LYS A 194 -16.47 1.62 -1.19
N THR A 195 -17.01 0.40 -1.24
CA THR A 195 -17.07 -0.40 -2.47
C THR A 195 -17.86 0.32 -3.55
N ALA A 196 -19.05 0.82 -3.23
CA ALA A 196 -19.88 1.57 -4.17
C ALA A 196 -19.18 2.84 -4.66
N PHE A 197 -18.53 3.58 -3.76
CA PHE A 197 -17.75 4.77 -4.10
C PHE A 197 -16.64 4.47 -5.11
N TYR A 198 -15.79 3.48 -4.84
CA TYR A 198 -14.68 3.16 -5.74
C TYR A 198 -15.14 2.53 -7.05
N LYS A 199 -16.25 1.77 -7.05
CA LYS A 199 -16.88 1.27 -8.29
C LYS A 199 -17.30 2.43 -9.21
N GLN A 200 -17.94 3.45 -8.66
CA GLN A 200 -18.36 4.64 -9.40
C GLN A 200 -17.16 5.45 -9.91
N ALA A 201 -16.12 5.62 -9.08
CA ALA A 201 -14.89 6.31 -9.47
C ALA A 201 -14.14 5.58 -10.59
N ALA A 202 -14.08 4.25 -10.53
CA ALA A 202 -13.47 3.39 -11.55
C ALA A 202 -14.23 3.49 -12.88
N ALA A 203 -15.57 3.41 -12.86
CA ALA A 203 -16.41 3.54 -14.05
C ALA A 203 -16.30 4.92 -14.74
N SER A 204 -15.86 5.94 -14.01
CA SER A 204 -15.72 7.32 -14.51
C SER A 204 -14.31 7.63 -15.07
N ASN A 205 -13.45 6.62 -15.26
CA ASN A 205 -12.03 6.75 -15.62
C ASN A 205 -11.26 7.75 -14.74
N GLY A 206 -11.71 7.97 -13.50
CA GLY A 206 -11.09 8.93 -12.57
C GLY A 206 -11.10 10.42 -12.97
N HIS A 207 -11.55 10.77 -14.18
CA HIS A 207 -11.39 12.11 -14.75
C HIS A 207 -12.53 13.10 -14.42
N ALA A 208 -13.70 12.63 -13.99
CA ALA A 208 -14.89 13.47 -13.98
C ALA A 208 -15.36 13.97 -12.61
N LEU A 209 -14.75 13.56 -11.48
CA LEU A 209 -15.47 13.62 -10.21
C LEU A 209 -14.93 14.53 -9.11
N TYR A 210 -13.73 15.15 -9.17
CA TYR A 210 -13.20 15.81 -7.96
C TYR A 210 -12.48 17.15 -8.17
N THR A 211 -12.79 18.11 -7.29
CA THR A 211 -11.98 19.32 -7.02
C THR A 211 -11.59 19.36 -5.55
N ARG A 212 -10.33 19.73 -5.28
CA ARG A 212 -9.75 19.85 -3.93
C ARG A 212 -10.35 21.08 -3.23
N THR A 213 -11.03 20.89 -2.11
CA THR A 213 -11.41 22.03 -1.26
C THR A 213 -10.18 22.54 -0.50
N SER A 214 -10.20 23.81 -0.07
CA SER A 214 -9.13 24.45 0.71
C SER A 214 -8.83 23.77 2.06
N GLN A 215 -9.64 22.79 2.46
CA GLN A 215 -9.49 21.99 3.68
C GLN A 215 -9.05 20.54 3.42
N GLY A 216 -8.73 20.17 2.17
CA GLY A 216 -8.22 18.83 1.84
C GLY A 216 -9.28 17.73 1.78
N GLN A 217 -10.57 18.08 1.77
CA GLN A 217 -11.66 17.11 1.57
C GLN A 217 -11.98 16.95 0.07
N LEU A 218 -12.23 15.71 -0.34
CA LEU A 218 -12.76 15.33 -1.65
C LEU A 218 -14.23 15.75 -1.74
N GLN A 219 -14.57 16.60 -2.71
CA GLN A 219 -15.95 16.89 -3.09
C GLN A 219 -16.24 16.33 -4.48
N THR A 220 -17.36 15.64 -4.60
CA THR A 220 -17.88 15.13 -5.87
C THR A 220 -18.35 16.28 -6.75
N ILE A 221 -17.90 16.37 -8.01
CA ILE A 221 -18.42 17.31 -8.99
C ILE A 221 -19.85 16.86 -9.34
N SER A 222 -20.84 17.63 -8.88
CA SER A 222 -22.23 17.44 -9.29
C SER A 222 -22.48 18.19 -10.59
N ASN A 223 -23.07 17.52 -11.59
CA ASN A 223 -23.41 18.12 -12.87
C ASN A 223 -24.64 19.02 -12.73
N GLY A 224 -24.56 20.14 -12.00
CA GLY A 224 -25.54 21.24 -11.98
C GLY A 224 -27.03 20.91 -11.74
N SER A 225 -27.36 19.64 -11.46
CA SER A 225 -28.72 19.08 -11.45
C SER A 225 -29.05 18.34 -10.16
N GLY A 226 -28.12 18.34 -9.19
CA GLY A 226 -28.32 17.74 -7.87
C GLY A 226 -28.48 16.22 -7.87
N ARG A 227 -28.17 15.52 -8.98
CA ARG A 227 -28.09 14.06 -9.01
C ARG A 227 -26.63 13.61 -9.06
N PRO A 228 -26.24 12.60 -8.26
CA PRO A 228 -24.96 11.93 -8.45
C PRO A 228 -24.96 11.25 -9.84
N LEU A 229 -23.84 11.34 -10.56
CA LEU A 229 -23.62 10.64 -11.82
C LEU A 229 -23.55 9.14 -11.62
#